data_AF-T1GUQ7-F1
#
_entry.id   AF-T1GUQ7-F1
#
_cell.length_a   1.000
_cell.length_b   1.000
_cell.length_c   1.000
_cell.angle_alpha   90.00
_cell.angle_beta   90.00
_cell.angle_gamma   90.00
#
_symmetry.space_group_name_H-M   'P 1'
#
loop_
_entity.id
_entity.type
_entity.pdbx_description
1 polymer ?
#
loop_
_entity_poly.entity_id
_entity_poly.type
_entity_poly.pdbx_seq_one_letter_code
_entity_poly.pdbx_strand_id
1 'polypeptide(L)'
;MGVMPIVRNPPIKGLPRTGYSFTSGWFVWSVIIYSLETVIVVNVLKERVTNFINQEEKRFDEGIYNVIFFSLLFTHFLLPVAAWRHGHQVAIFKNMWTSYQLKFFKVTGTPINFPNLYAIAWGLCIFSWGLSIAINLSQYFLQPDFKLWYTFAYYHIIAMLNCFWSLWYINCTAFGTASRSLAKFLEETLESEKPAQKLTQYRHLWVDLSHMMQQLVERMLRN
;
A
#
# COMPACT_ATOMS: atom_id res chain seq x y z
N MET A 1 5.65 5.54 7.41
CA MET A 1 4.64 4.76 8.15
C MET A 1 5.26 3.46 8.61
N GLY A 2 5.38 3.28 9.92
CA GLY A 2 6.05 2.16 10.58
C GLY A 2 5.28 0.83 10.54
N VAL A 3 4.50 0.56 9.50
CA VAL A 3 3.87 -0.76 9.30
C VAL A 3 4.74 -1.64 8.41
N MET A 4 5.66 -1.04 7.64
CA MET A 4 6.52 -1.79 6.75
C MET A 4 7.99 -1.36 6.95
N PRO A 5 8.81 -2.17 7.64
CA PRO A 5 10.19 -1.85 7.96
C PRO A 5 11.09 -2.09 6.74
N ILE A 6 10.88 -1.23 5.74
CA ILE A 6 11.75 -1.15 4.59
C ILE A 6 12.84 -0.13 4.90
N VAL A 7 14.08 -0.57 4.89
CA VAL A 7 15.24 0.30 5.10
C VAL A 7 15.84 0.66 3.74
N ARG A 8 16.15 1.94 3.53
CA ARG A 8 16.96 2.36 2.39
C ARG A 8 18.42 2.14 2.75
N ASN A 9 19.05 1.16 2.12
CA ASN A 9 20.46 0.87 2.37
C ASN A 9 21.35 1.97 1.78
N PRO A 10 22.51 2.26 2.40
CA PRO A 10 23.50 3.17 1.83
C PRO A 10 23.96 2.66 0.46
N PRO A 11 24.39 3.55 -0.46
CA PRO A 11 24.76 3.21 -1.83
C PRO A 11 26.15 2.52 -1.88
N ILE A 12 26.25 1.33 -1.30
CA ILE A 12 27.44 0.48 -1.30
C ILE A 12 27.37 -0.47 -2.50
N LYS A 13 28.47 -0.63 -3.25
CA LYS A 13 28.55 -1.60 -4.36
C LYS A 13 28.24 -3.01 -3.85
N GLY A 14 27.24 -3.65 -4.45
CA GLY A 14 26.82 -5.03 -4.10
C GLY A 14 25.65 -5.14 -3.13
N LEU A 15 25.17 -4.04 -2.53
CA LEU A 15 23.97 -4.05 -1.68
C LEU A 15 22.73 -3.55 -2.45
N PRO A 16 21.57 -4.22 -2.36
CA PRO A 16 20.32 -3.69 -2.88
C PRO A 16 19.95 -2.38 -2.15
N ARG A 17 19.54 -1.33 -2.91
CA ARG A 17 19.21 0.01 -2.35
C ARG A 17 18.08 -0.01 -1.34
N THR A 18 17.23 -1.02 -1.40
CA THR A 18 16.10 -1.22 -0.50
C THR A 18 16.21 -2.59 0.14
N GLY A 19 16.41 -2.63 1.46
CA GLY A 19 16.53 -3.86 2.25
C GLY A 19 15.33 -4.05 3.18
N TYR A 20 15.00 -5.30 3.44
CA TYR A 20 14.06 -5.69 4.48
C TYR A 20 14.79 -6.65 5.41
N SER A 21 14.82 -6.35 6.71
CA SER A 21 15.38 -7.25 7.71
C SER A 21 14.45 -7.30 8.92
N PHE A 22 14.17 -8.54 9.35
CA PHE A 22 13.42 -8.83 10.58
C PHE A 22 14.16 -8.35 11.84
N THR A 23 15.47 -8.13 11.79
CA THR A 23 16.28 -7.65 12.92
C THR A 23 16.52 -6.13 12.89
N SER A 24 15.93 -5.40 11.94
CA SER A 24 16.10 -3.95 11.86
C SER A 24 15.39 -3.24 13.02
N GLY A 25 15.99 -2.16 13.55
CA GLY A 25 15.35 -1.38 14.62
C GLY A 25 13.97 -0.84 14.25
N TRP A 26 13.72 -0.62 12.95
CA TRP A 26 12.41 -0.26 12.42
C TRP A 26 11.37 -1.38 12.54
N PHE A 27 11.77 -2.65 12.38
CA PHE A 27 10.88 -3.80 12.58
C PHE A 27 10.51 -3.95 14.05
N VAL A 28 11.47 -3.80 14.96
CA VAL A 28 11.21 -3.82 16.41
C VAL A 28 10.25 -2.69 16.81
N TRP A 29 10.46 -1.48 16.29
CA TRP A 29 9.55 -0.36 16.49
C TRP A 29 8.14 -0.66 15.97
N SER A 30 8.01 -1.23 14.77
CA SER A 30 6.74 -1.67 14.20
C SER A 30 6.01 -2.67 15.09
N VAL A 31 6.74 -3.65 15.64
CA VAL A 31 6.18 -4.67 16.54
C VAL A 31 5.69 -4.04 17.83
N ILE A 32 6.46 -3.14 18.45
CA ILE A 32 6.08 -2.45 19.69
C ILE A 32 4.79 -1.64 19.49
N ILE A 33 4.73 -0.82 18.44
CA ILE A 33 3.53 -0.01 18.14
C ILE A 33 2.34 -0.91 17.85
N TYR A 34 2.51 -1.96 17.04
CA TYR A 34 1.45 -2.91 16.74
C TYR A 34 0.95 -3.65 17.99
N SER A 35 1.84 -4.02 18.92
CA SER A 35 1.46 -4.63 20.19
C SER A 35 0.62 -3.68 21.04
N LEU A 36 1.01 -2.40 21.14
CA LEU A 36 0.23 -1.39 21.86
C LEU A 36 -1.14 -1.16 21.23
N GLU A 37 -1.22 -1.02 19.91
CA GLU A 37 -2.47 -0.90 19.17
C GLU A 37 -3.36 -2.13 19.36
N THR A 38 -2.78 -3.33 19.36
CA THR A 38 -3.50 -4.58 19.57
C THR A 38 -4.16 -4.66 20.95
N VAL A 39 -3.51 -4.15 22.01
CA VAL A 39 -4.13 -4.08 23.34
C VAL A 39 -5.39 -3.21 23.32
N ILE A 40 -5.33 -2.06 22.65
CA ILE A 40 -6.48 -1.16 22.51
C ILE A 40 -7.60 -1.86 21.73
N VAL A 41 -7.28 -2.46 20.58
CA VAL A 41 -8.23 -3.18 19.72
C VAL A 41 -8.91 -4.34 20.46
N VAL A 42 -8.16 -5.14 21.24
CA VAL A 42 -8.71 -6.26 22.02
C VAL A 42 -9.65 -5.76 23.12
N ASN A 43 -9.31 -4.65 23.80
CA ASN A 43 -10.20 -4.07 24.82
C ASN A 43 -11.51 -3.58 24.21
N VAL A 44 -11.46 -2.88 23.08
CA VAL A 44 -12.65 -2.44 22.34
C VAL A 44 -13.48 -3.64 21.84
N LEU A 45 -12.82 -4.68 21.35
CA LEU A 45 -13.49 -5.91 20.92
C LEU A 45 -14.23 -6.59 22.08
N LYS A 46 -13.61 -6.68 23.26
CA LYS A 46 -14.25 -7.25 24.46
C LYS A 46 -15.50 -6.46 24.85
N GLU A 47 -15.40 -5.14 24.95
CA GLU A 47 -16.56 -4.29 25.27
C GLU A 47 -17.68 -4.44 24.24
N ARG A 48 -17.34 -4.45 22.94
CA ARG A 48 -18.31 -4.66 21.84
C ARG A 48 -19.00 -6.02 21.92
N VAL A 49 -18.25 -7.10 22.15
CA VAL A 49 -18.81 -8.46 22.26
C VAL A 49 -19.72 -8.56 23.48
N THR A 50 -19.29 -8.05 24.64
CA THR A 50 -20.11 -8.06 25.86
C THR A 50 -21.40 -7.28 25.67
N ASN A 51 -21.35 -6.08 25.09
CA ASN A 51 -22.55 -5.29 24.81
C ASN A 51 -23.46 -5.99 23.80
N PHE A 52 -22.90 -6.63 22.78
CA PHE A 52 -23.67 -7.37 21.78
C PHE A 52 -24.37 -8.61 22.36
N ILE A 53 -23.76 -9.31 23.32
CA ILE A 53 -24.37 -10.49 23.95
C ILE A 53 -25.47 -10.08 24.93
N ASN A 54 -25.28 -8.97 25.65
CA ASN A 54 -26.18 -8.54 26.72
C ASN A 54 -27.38 -7.69 26.25
N GLN A 55 -27.41 -7.24 24.99
CA GLN A 55 -28.56 -6.52 24.43
C GLN A 55 -29.65 -7.52 23.97
N GLU A 56 -30.79 -7.54 24.68
CA GLU A 56 -31.94 -8.42 24.42
C GLU A 56 -32.81 -7.95 23.25
N GLU A 57 -32.94 -6.63 23.01
CA GLU A 57 -33.65 -6.08 21.86
C GLU A 57 -32.66 -5.47 20.87
N LYS A 58 -32.42 -6.16 19.74
CA LYS A 58 -31.55 -5.67 18.68
C LYS A 58 -32.40 -5.13 17.55
N ARG A 59 -32.29 -3.83 17.26
CA ARG A 59 -32.82 -3.33 15.99
C ARG A 59 -31.97 -3.89 14.85
N PHE A 60 -32.60 -4.14 13.70
CA PHE A 60 -31.94 -4.80 12.56
C PHE A 60 -30.71 -4.01 12.05
N ASP A 61 -30.79 -2.68 12.07
CA ASP A 61 -29.70 -1.77 11.72
C ASP A 61 -28.49 -1.91 12.65
N GLU A 62 -28.69 -1.99 13.97
CA GLU A 62 -27.61 -2.18 14.96
C GLU A 62 -26.87 -3.52 14.76
N GLY A 63 -27.60 -4.57 14.38
CA GLY A 63 -27.02 -5.86 14.05
C GLY A 63 -26.04 -5.78 12.87
N ILE A 64 -26.44 -5.12 11.78
CA ILE A 64 -25.59 -4.94 10.59
C ILE A 64 -24.32 -4.16 10.94
N TYR A 65 -24.45 -3.05 11.67
CA TYR A 65 -23.29 -2.26 12.03
C TYR A 65 -22.32 -3.02 12.91
N ASN A 66 -22.80 -3.77 13.90
CA ASN A 66 -21.93 -4.59 14.75
C ASN A 66 -21.13 -5.60 13.92
N VAL A 67 -21.74 -6.25 12.92
CA VAL A 67 -21.03 -7.17 12.01
C VAL A 67 -19.95 -6.45 11.18
N ILE A 68 -20.26 -5.26 10.63
CA ILE A 68 -19.28 -4.45 9.88
C ILE A 68 -18.12 -4.03 10.79
N PHE A 69 -18.39 -3.61 12.02
CA PHE A 69 -17.34 -3.19 12.95
C PHE A 69 -16.50 -4.36 13.45
N PHE A 70 -17.09 -5.54 13.65
CA PHE A 70 -16.32 -6.75 13.96
C PHE A 70 -15.42 -7.16 12.79
N SER A 71 -15.90 -7.07 11.54
CA SER A 71 -15.06 -7.38 10.37
C SER A 71 -13.93 -6.37 10.19
N LEU A 72 -14.16 -5.08 10.50
CA LEU A 72 -13.11 -4.06 10.53
C LEU A 72 -12.08 -4.35 11.63
N LEU A 73 -12.49 -4.69 12.85
CA LEU A 73 -11.55 -5.08 13.91
C LEU A 73 -10.74 -6.31 13.52
N PHE A 74 -11.34 -7.28 12.84
CA PHE A 74 -10.62 -8.45 12.35
C PHE A 74 -9.54 -8.10 11.33
N THR A 75 -9.79 -7.07 10.52
CA THR A 75 -8.84 -6.56 9.51
C THR A 75 -7.53 -6.06 10.15
N HIS A 76 -7.55 -5.60 11.42
CA HIS A 76 -6.36 -5.26 12.20
C HIS A 76 -5.39 -6.42 12.37
N PHE A 77 -5.90 -7.64 12.50
CA PHE A 77 -5.05 -8.83 12.67
C PHE A 77 -4.53 -9.34 11.33
N LEU A 78 -5.29 -9.16 10.26
CA LEU A 78 -4.92 -9.63 8.92
C LEU A 78 -3.90 -8.71 8.23
N LEU A 79 -4.17 -7.40 8.17
CA LEU A 79 -3.41 -6.48 7.33
C LEU A 79 -1.92 -6.35 7.73
N PRO A 80 -1.57 -6.15 9.01
CA PRO A 80 -0.16 -5.99 9.40
C PRO A 80 0.63 -7.28 9.25
N VAL A 81 0.01 -8.43 9.57
CA VAL A 81 0.63 -9.75 9.40
C VAL A 81 0.90 -10.03 7.91
N ALA A 82 -0.06 -9.76 7.04
CA ALA A 82 0.13 -9.85 5.59
C ALA A 82 1.23 -8.88 5.13
N ALA A 83 1.19 -7.62 5.54
CA ALA A 83 2.17 -6.61 5.16
C ALA A 83 3.61 -6.99 5.57
N TRP A 84 3.79 -7.61 6.74
CA TRP A 84 5.09 -8.10 7.20
C TRP A 84 5.55 -9.32 6.42
N ARG A 85 4.66 -10.29 6.17
CA ARG A 85 4.98 -11.49 5.38
C ARG A 85 5.40 -11.15 3.95
N HIS A 86 4.73 -10.20 3.32
CA HIS A 86 5.04 -9.73 1.97
C HIS A 86 6.09 -8.61 1.95
N GLY A 87 6.65 -8.24 3.11
CA GLY A 87 7.59 -7.14 3.28
C GLY A 87 8.80 -7.23 2.34
N HIS A 88 9.38 -8.44 2.27
CA HIS A 88 10.52 -8.75 1.41
C HIS A 88 10.19 -8.62 -0.08
N GLN A 89 8.99 -9.05 -0.50
CA GLN A 89 8.57 -9.04 -1.91
C GLN A 89 8.42 -7.62 -2.45
N VAL A 90 7.89 -6.70 -1.63
CA VAL A 90 7.77 -5.28 -1.97
C VAL A 90 9.14 -4.60 -2.02
N ALA A 91 10.10 -5.00 -1.17
CA ALA A 91 11.48 -4.49 -1.25
C ALA A 91 12.15 -4.90 -2.57
N ILE A 92 11.98 -6.17 -2.99
CA ILE A 92 12.41 -6.64 -4.31
C ILE A 92 11.73 -5.80 -5.40
N PHE A 93 10.42 -5.59 -5.31
CA PHE A 93 9.67 -4.80 -6.29
C PHE A 93 10.20 -3.37 -6.44
N LYS A 94 10.52 -2.69 -5.34
CA LYS A 94 11.14 -1.36 -5.38
C LYS A 94 12.52 -1.38 -6.03
N ASN A 95 13.31 -2.42 -5.80
CA ASN A 95 14.62 -2.58 -6.44
C ASN A 95 14.50 -2.90 -7.95
N MET A 96 13.47 -3.66 -8.37
CA MET A 96 13.16 -3.88 -9.78
C MET A 96 12.82 -2.55 -10.48
N TRP A 97 12.00 -1.70 -9.85
CA TRP A 97 11.71 -0.36 -10.37
C TRP A 97 12.97 0.50 -10.56
N THR A 98 13.90 0.47 -9.59
CA THR A 98 15.17 1.20 -9.71
C THR A 98 16.01 0.68 -10.88
N SER A 99 16.06 -0.64 -11.07
CA SER A 99 16.80 -1.27 -12.16
C SER A 99 16.16 -0.97 -13.52
N TYR A 100 14.83 -0.97 -13.57
CA TYR A 100 14.05 -0.61 -14.75
C TYR A 100 14.28 0.83 -15.17
N GLN A 101 14.23 1.79 -14.23
CA GLN A 101 14.53 3.20 -14.52
C GLN A 101 15.93 3.39 -15.12
N LEU A 102 16.93 2.66 -14.62
CA LEU A 102 18.29 2.71 -15.14
C LEU A 102 18.41 2.07 -16.52
N LYS A 103 17.73 0.95 -16.77
CA LYS A 103 17.71 0.30 -18.08
C LYS A 103 16.98 1.17 -19.11
N PHE A 104 15.85 1.78 -18.73
CA PHE A 104 15.12 2.72 -19.56
C PHE A 104 16.01 3.89 -19.96
N PHE A 105 16.65 4.55 -18.99
CA PHE A 105 17.57 5.66 -19.24
C PHE A 105 18.71 5.29 -20.20
N LYS A 106 19.28 4.09 -20.07
CA LYS A 106 20.34 3.62 -20.98
C LYS A 106 19.87 3.39 -22.42
N VAL A 107 18.61 3.06 -22.63
CA VAL A 107 18.04 2.74 -23.95
C VAL A 107 17.45 3.99 -24.62
N THR A 108 16.70 4.81 -23.89
CA THR A 108 16.04 6.02 -24.43
C THR A 108 16.90 7.27 -24.33
N GLY A 109 17.95 7.27 -23.50
CA GLY A 109 18.74 8.46 -23.18
C GLY A 109 18.01 9.48 -22.30
N THR A 110 16.76 9.20 -21.89
CA THR A 110 15.92 10.11 -21.11
C THR A 110 15.40 9.43 -19.83
N PRO A 111 15.40 10.12 -18.69
CA PRO A 111 14.86 9.55 -17.45
C PRO A 111 13.33 9.47 -17.53
N ILE A 112 12.75 8.39 -16.99
CA ILE A 112 11.29 8.33 -16.79
C ILE A 112 10.91 9.41 -15.79
N ASN A 113 10.29 10.48 -16.28
CA ASN A 113 9.77 11.51 -15.42
C ASN A 113 8.39 11.08 -14.92
N PHE A 114 8.20 11.03 -13.60
CA PHE A 114 6.91 10.76 -12.98
C PHE A 114 6.31 12.09 -12.55
N PRO A 115 5.62 12.83 -13.43
CA PRO A 115 5.03 14.11 -13.07
C PRO A 115 4.06 13.91 -11.91
N ASN A 116 4.22 14.72 -10.87
CA ASN A 116 3.32 14.80 -9.71
C ASN A 116 3.12 13.53 -8.87
N LEU A 117 3.84 12.42 -9.10
CA LEU A 117 3.61 11.18 -8.34
C LEU A 117 3.86 11.37 -6.83
N TYR A 118 4.85 12.18 -6.48
CA TYR A 118 5.13 12.54 -5.10
C TYR A 118 4.02 13.41 -4.48
N ALA A 119 3.50 14.39 -5.23
CA ALA A 119 2.40 15.24 -4.79
C ALA A 119 1.10 14.45 -4.65
N ILE A 120 0.80 13.55 -5.58
CA ILE A 120 -0.34 12.62 -5.52
C ILE A 120 -0.22 11.71 -4.32
N ALA A 121 0.97 11.15 -4.04
CA ALA A 121 1.19 10.28 -2.88
C ALA A 121 0.93 11.02 -1.56
N TRP A 122 1.46 12.24 -1.42
CA TRP A 122 1.22 13.06 -0.23
C TRP A 122 -0.24 13.50 -0.11
N GLY A 123 -0.86 13.93 -1.21
CA GLY A 123 -2.27 14.31 -1.26
C GLY A 123 -3.19 13.17 -0.84
N LEU A 124 -2.97 11.96 -1.38
CA LEU A 124 -3.73 10.76 -1.02
C LEU A 124 -3.54 10.35 0.44
N CYS A 125 -2.32 10.45 0.97
CA CYS A 125 -2.07 10.18 2.40
C CYS A 125 -2.81 11.16 3.32
N ILE A 126 -2.75 12.47 3.03
CA ILE A 126 -3.44 13.49 3.82
C ILE A 126 -4.96 13.31 3.70
N PHE A 127 -5.45 13.08 2.49
CA PHE A 127 -6.86 12.82 2.23
C PHE A 127 -7.34 11.56 2.96
N SER A 128 -6.56 10.48 2.94
CA SER A 128 -6.84 9.24 3.68
C SER A 128 -6.99 9.48 5.19
N TRP A 129 -6.17 10.34 5.77
CA TRP A 129 -6.24 10.66 7.19
C TRP A 129 -7.48 11.50 7.51
N GLY A 130 -7.75 12.52 6.70
CA GLY A 130 -8.94 13.35 6.84
C GLY A 130 -10.24 12.54 6.68
N LEU A 131 -10.29 11.66 5.69
CA LEU A 131 -11.42 10.77 5.45
C LEU A 131 -11.63 9.80 6.62
N SER A 132 -10.55 9.26 7.20
CA SER A 132 -10.64 8.41 8.41
C SER A 132 -11.27 9.15 9.59
N ILE A 133 -10.87 10.40 9.83
CA ILE A 133 -11.45 11.24 10.90
C ILE A 133 -12.92 11.52 10.61
N ALA A 134 -13.27 11.93 9.40
CA ALA A 134 -14.64 12.23 8.99
C ALA A 134 -15.57 11.02 9.15
N ILE A 135 -15.12 9.82 8.74
CA ILE A 135 -15.88 8.58 8.91
C ILE A 135 -16.10 8.31 10.40
N ASN A 136 -15.05 8.35 11.23
CA ASN A 136 -15.21 8.07 12.67
C ASN A 136 -16.13 9.07 13.37
N LEU A 137 -16.05 10.37 13.03
CA LEU A 137 -16.96 11.38 13.56
C LEU A 137 -18.40 11.13 13.12
N SER A 138 -18.60 10.78 11.84
CA SER A 138 -19.92 10.41 11.34
C SER A 138 -20.50 9.22 12.11
N GLN A 139 -19.70 8.19 12.42
CA GLN A 139 -20.14 7.05 13.21
C GLN A 139 -20.50 7.44 14.65
N TYR A 140 -19.72 8.32 15.28
CA TYR A 140 -20.03 8.83 16.61
C TYR A 140 -21.39 9.55 16.67
N PHE A 141 -21.74 10.33 15.66
CA PHE A 141 -23.03 11.05 15.62
C PHE A 141 -24.22 10.16 15.24
N LEU A 142 -24.01 9.17 14.35
CA LEU A 142 -25.10 8.32 13.88
C LEU A 142 -25.45 7.18 14.86
N GLN A 143 -24.49 6.74 15.68
CA GLN A 143 -24.66 5.55 16.52
C GLN A 143 -24.61 5.87 18.02
N PRO A 144 -25.71 5.63 18.76
CA PRO A 144 -25.75 5.88 20.21
C PRO A 144 -24.80 4.97 21.01
N ASP A 145 -24.49 3.77 20.51
CA ASP A 145 -23.58 2.81 21.16
C ASP A 145 -22.09 3.08 20.90
N PHE A 146 -21.75 4.07 20.08
CA PHE A 146 -20.37 4.34 19.69
C PHE A 146 -19.69 5.31 20.68
N LYS A 147 -18.96 4.78 21.65
CA LYS A 147 -18.15 5.60 22.56
C LYS A 147 -16.99 6.25 21.81
N LEU A 148 -16.63 7.48 22.19
CA LEU A 148 -15.46 8.20 21.64
C LEU A 148 -14.15 7.41 21.73
N TRP A 149 -14.04 6.52 22.71
CA TRP A 149 -12.83 5.70 22.89
C TRP A 149 -12.65 4.62 21.82
N TYR A 150 -13.73 4.20 21.18
CA TYR A 150 -13.69 3.27 20.06
C TYR A 150 -13.04 3.90 18.82
N THR A 151 -13.18 5.23 18.66
CA THR A 151 -12.59 5.99 17.55
C THR A 151 -11.09 5.76 17.41
N PHE A 152 -10.37 5.62 18.53
CA PHE A 152 -8.91 5.41 18.49
C PHE A 152 -8.52 4.06 17.89
N ALA A 153 -9.30 3.00 18.15
CA ALA A 153 -9.10 1.70 17.54
C ALA A 153 -9.45 1.72 16.04
N TYR A 154 -10.59 2.30 15.66
CA TYR A 154 -11.04 2.29 14.27
C TYR A 154 -10.29 3.26 13.37
N TYR A 155 -9.83 4.39 13.89
CA TYR A 155 -9.10 5.40 13.13
C TYR A 155 -7.86 4.82 12.44
N HIS A 156 -7.04 4.06 13.17
CA HIS A 156 -5.81 3.54 12.60
C HIS A 156 -6.10 2.45 11.55
N ILE A 157 -7.13 1.61 11.75
CA ILE A 157 -7.52 0.53 10.82
C ILE A 157 -7.98 1.15 9.49
N ILE A 158 -8.86 2.14 9.56
CA ILE A 158 -9.39 2.83 8.38
C ILE A 158 -8.27 3.59 7.66
N ALA A 159 -7.37 4.24 8.40
CA ALA A 159 -6.22 4.91 7.81
C ALA A 159 -5.28 3.93 7.10
N MET A 160 -4.98 2.76 7.70
CA MET A 160 -4.15 1.72 7.09
C MET A 160 -4.80 1.16 5.81
N LEU A 161 -6.10 0.89 5.84
CA LEU A 161 -6.84 0.38 4.68
C LEU A 161 -6.80 1.40 3.53
N ASN A 162 -7.14 2.66 3.79
CA ASN A 162 -7.09 3.73 2.79
C ASN A 162 -5.67 3.94 2.21
N CYS A 163 -4.64 3.78 3.04
CA CYS A 163 -3.26 3.83 2.57
C CYS A 163 -2.89 2.65 1.66
N PHE A 164 -3.45 1.46 1.90
CA PHE A 164 -3.28 0.31 1.00
C PHE A 164 -3.90 0.58 -0.37
N TRP A 165 -5.12 1.13 -0.42
CA TRP A 165 -5.75 1.56 -1.67
C TRP A 165 -4.96 2.65 -2.40
N SER A 166 -4.43 3.62 -1.64
CA SER A 166 -3.58 4.68 -2.19
C SER A 166 -2.29 4.12 -2.79
N LEU A 167 -1.64 3.17 -2.12
CA LEU A 167 -0.45 2.49 -2.63
C LEU A 167 -0.73 1.72 -3.92
N TRP A 168 -1.86 1.01 -3.98
CA TRP A 168 -2.30 0.34 -5.20
C TRP A 168 -2.48 1.34 -6.36
N TYR A 169 -3.24 2.41 -6.12
CA TYR A 169 -3.49 3.45 -7.11
C TYR A 169 -2.18 4.05 -7.65
N ILE A 170 -1.26 4.44 -6.77
CA ILE A 170 0.05 5.01 -7.15
C ILE A 170 0.85 4.05 -8.04
N ASN A 171 0.87 2.75 -7.69
CA ASN A 171 1.57 1.76 -8.50
C ASN A 171 0.95 1.62 -9.90
N CYS A 172 -0.39 1.55 -9.99
CA CYS A 172 -1.09 1.52 -11.27
C CYS A 172 -0.82 2.78 -12.10
N THR A 173 -0.83 3.96 -11.48
CA THR A 173 -0.48 5.23 -12.15
C THR A 173 0.96 5.22 -12.64
N ALA A 174 1.91 4.72 -11.85
CA ALA A 174 3.32 4.63 -12.25
C ALA A 174 3.50 3.70 -13.46
N PHE A 175 2.86 2.53 -13.47
CA PHE A 175 2.86 1.65 -14.64
C PHE A 175 2.23 2.30 -15.87
N GLY A 176 1.08 2.95 -15.70
CA GLY A 176 0.39 3.64 -16.79
C GLY A 176 1.22 4.79 -17.39
N THR A 177 1.99 5.51 -16.57
CA THR A 177 2.89 6.57 -17.05
C THR A 177 4.12 6.00 -17.77
N ALA A 178 4.75 4.95 -17.23
CA ALA A 178 5.89 4.32 -17.87
C ALA A 178 5.52 3.66 -19.21
N SER A 179 4.38 2.98 -19.26
CA SER A 179 3.84 2.38 -20.48
C SER A 179 3.57 3.42 -21.58
N ARG A 180 2.91 4.53 -21.23
CA ARG A 180 2.66 5.65 -22.17
C ARG A 180 3.96 6.29 -22.67
N SER A 181 4.94 6.48 -21.79
CA SER A 181 6.25 7.01 -22.18
C SER A 181 6.98 6.07 -23.14
N LEU A 182 6.93 4.76 -22.89
CA LEU A 182 7.55 3.76 -23.76
C LEU A 182 6.86 3.68 -25.12
N ALA A 183 5.53 3.77 -25.16
CA ALA A 183 4.76 3.82 -26.41
C ALA A 183 5.15 5.03 -27.27
N LYS A 184 5.32 6.21 -26.66
CA LYS A 184 5.77 7.41 -27.37
C LYS A 184 7.17 7.25 -27.98
N PHE A 185 8.13 6.73 -27.23
CA PHE A 185 9.48 6.47 -27.77
C PHE A 185 9.50 5.41 -28.86
N LEU A 186 8.59 4.43 -28.78
CA LEU A 186 8.43 3.41 -29.81
C LEU A 186 7.91 4.03 -31.11
N GLU A 187 6.88 4.88 -31.03
CA GLU A 187 6.33 5.61 -32.18
C GLU A 187 7.38 6.50 -32.85
N GLU A 188 8.09 7.34 -32.07
CA GLU A 188 9.19 8.18 -32.58
C GLU A 188 10.32 7.37 -33.22
N THR A 189 10.58 6.16 -32.73
CA THR A 189 11.62 5.29 -33.28
C THR A 189 11.19 4.62 -34.59
N LEU A 190 9.92 4.26 -34.73
CA LEU A 190 9.38 3.68 -35.97
C LEU A 190 9.47 4.66 -37.15
N GLU A 191 9.44 5.97 -36.87
CA GLU A 191 9.61 7.03 -37.86
C GLU A 191 11.09 7.33 -38.21
N SER A 192 12.06 6.73 -37.50
CA SER A 192 13.50 7.03 -37.63
C SER A 192 14.26 6.04 -38.54
N GLU A 193 15.45 6.44 -39.04
CA GLU A 193 16.33 5.57 -39.83
C GLU A 193 16.87 4.39 -38.99
N LYS A 194 16.67 3.16 -39.47
CA LYS A 194 17.07 1.86 -38.87
C LYS A 194 16.29 1.45 -37.61
N PRO A 195 14.97 1.23 -37.72
CA PRO A 195 14.10 0.91 -36.59
C PRO A 195 14.37 -0.46 -35.96
N ALA A 196 14.89 -1.43 -36.72
CA ALA A 196 14.94 -2.84 -36.30
C ALA A 196 15.77 -3.10 -35.03
N GLN A 197 16.94 -2.46 -34.86
CA GLN A 197 17.80 -2.69 -33.69
C GLN A 197 17.26 -2.04 -32.41
N LYS A 198 16.71 -0.83 -32.52
CA LYS A 198 16.08 -0.14 -31.39
C LYS A 198 14.76 -0.79 -30.99
N LEU A 199 13.99 -1.31 -31.96
CA LEU A 199 12.74 -2.03 -31.72
C LEU A 199 12.93 -3.24 -30.81
N THR A 200 14.01 -4.01 -30.99
CA THR A 200 14.33 -5.14 -30.10
C THR A 200 14.56 -4.67 -28.66
N GLN A 201 15.26 -3.55 -28.45
CA GLN A 201 15.53 -3.01 -27.11
C GLN A 201 14.25 -2.51 -26.42
N TYR A 202 13.35 -1.85 -27.16
CA TYR A 202 12.04 -1.44 -26.64
C TYR A 202 11.13 -2.62 -26.33
N ARG A 203 11.14 -3.67 -27.15
CA ARG A 203 10.43 -4.92 -26.86
C ARG A 203 10.90 -5.51 -25.53
N HIS A 204 12.20 -5.57 -25.28
CA HIS A 204 12.72 -6.04 -23.99
C HIS A 204 12.27 -5.16 -22.82
N LEU A 205 12.25 -3.83 -22.97
CA LEU A 205 11.71 -2.92 -21.95
C LEU A 205 10.21 -3.13 -21.69
N TRP A 206 9.43 -3.39 -22.73
CA TRP A 206 8.00 -3.66 -22.60
C TRP A 206 7.73 -4.98 -21.88
N VAL A 207 8.49 -6.02 -22.24
CA VAL A 207 8.41 -7.34 -21.61
C VAL A 207 8.81 -7.25 -20.13
N ASP A 208 9.89 -6.54 -19.80
CA ASP A 208 10.31 -6.33 -18.41
C ASP A 208 9.23 -5.61 -17.59
N LEU A 209 8.60 -4.56 -18.16
CA LEU A 209 7.51 -3.83 -17.51
C LEU A 209 6.29 -4.72 -17.28
N SER A 210 5.96 -5.55 -18.28
CA SER A 210 4.83 -6.48 -18.22
C SER A 210 5.06 -7.57 -17.16
N HIS A 211 6.29 -8.11 -17.09
CA HIS A 211 6.68 -9.04 -16.02
C HIS A 211 6.62 -8.39 -14.64
N MET A 212 7.04 -7.13 -14.49
CA MET A 212 6.91 -6.42 -13.21
C MET A 212 5.44 -6.26 -12.79
N MET A 213 4.55 -5.95 -13.73
CA MET A 213 3.12 -5.83 -13.47
C MET A 213 2.49 -7.17 -13.09
N GLN A 214 2.81 -8.24 -13.83
CA GLN A 214 2.35 -9.60 -13.50
C GLN A 214 2.85 -10.05 -12.13
N GLN A 215 4.12 -9.79 -11.80
CA GLN A 215 4.65 -10.11 -10.48
C GLN A 215 3.99 -9.31 -9.36
N LEU A 216 3.56 -8.07 -9.60
CA LEU A 216 2.79 -7.31 -8.61
C LEU A 216 1.44 -7.99 -8.35
N VAL A 217 0.70 -8.30 -9.41
CA VAL A 217 -0.63 -8.93 -9.32
C VAL A 217 -0.53 -10.32 -8.68
N GLU A 218 0.42 -11.13 -9.14
CA GLU A 218 0.60 -12.50 -8.69
C GLU A 218 1.09 -12.59 -7.25
N ARG A 219 1.92 -11.64 -6.79
CA ARG A 219 2.35 -11.55 -5.39
C ARG A 219 1.29 -10.97 -4.46
N MET A 220 0.29 -10.29 -5.00
CA MET A 220 -0.87 -9.81 -4.23
C MET A 220 -2.03 -10.80 -4.20
N LEU A 221 -2.13 -11.71 -5.18
CA LEU A 221 -3.21 -12.70 -5.30
C LEU A 221 -2.83 -14.12 -4.84
N ARG A 222 -1.54 -14.49 -4.79
CA ARG A 222 -1.12 -15.78 -4.20
C ARG A 222 -1.12 -15.70 -2.67
N ASN A 223 -2.30 -15.94 -2.11
CA ASN A 223 -2.51 -16.55 -0.79
C ASN A 223 -2.35 -18.06 -0.90
#